data_AF-A0A357F0P1-F1
#
_entry.id   AF-A0A357F0P1-F1
#
_cell.length_a   1.000
_cell.length_b   1.000
_cell.length_c   1.000
_cell.angle_alpha   90.00
_cell.angle_beta   90.00
_cell.angle_gamma   90.00
#
_symmetry.space_group_name_H-M   'P 1'
#
loop_
_entity.id
_entity.type
_entity.pdbx_description
1 polymer ?
#
loop_
_entity_poly.entity_id
_entity_poly.type
_entity_poly.pdbx_seq_one_letter_code
_entity_poly.pdbx_strand_id
1 'polypeptide(L)'
;MGVLLMLMTIGGLFAAFVLLAFSLLSGKAWLRNFVFGGVTIWLVFYAMMLVGFSLLSEEKTLAPNEAKEFCGFYLDCHLHTAVTAVRKTKTIGDKTAKGEFYIVKVNVFSNAKNPSVATRLVGPTASVQDEAGNIYLRDTEAESFLPTA
;
A
#
# COMPACT_ATOMS: atom_id res chain seq x y z
N MET A 1 -1.06 8.06 -12.89
CA MET A 1 -2.32 8.81 -13.13
C MET A 1 -2.98 9.31 -11.84
N GLY A 2 -2.88 8.59 -10.71
CA GLY A 2 -3.52 9.01 -9.44
C GLY A 2 -3.17 10.42 -8.95
N VAL A 3 -1.89 10.83 -9.06
CA VAL A 3 -1.44 12.18 -8.64
C VAL A 3 -2.13 13.30 -9.42
N LEU A 4 -2.34 13.15 -10.74
CA LEU A 4 -3.01 14.16 -11.55
C LEU A 4 -4.50 14.30 -11.18
N LEU A 5 -5.18 13.17 -10.99
CA LEU A 5 -6.59 13.12 -10.53
C LEU A 5 -6.73 13.74 -9.13
N MET A 6 -5.78 13.48 -8.23
CA MET A 6 -5.73 14.11 -6.91
C MET A 6 -5.57 15.62 -7.03
N LEU A 7 -4.58 16.11 -7.79
CA LEU A 7 -4.33 17.54 -7.95
C LEU A 7 -5.51 18.26 -8.60
N MET A 8 -6.14 17.66 -9.60
CA MET A 8 -7.39 18.16 -10.18
C MET A 8 -8.52 18.24 -9.16
N THR A 9 -8.65 17.24 -8.29
CA THR A 9 -9.68 17.23 -7.25
C THR A 9 -9.42 18.31 -6.20
N ILE A 10 -8.19 18.45 -5.72
CA ILE A 10 -7.80 19.51 -4.77
C ILE A 10 -8.03 20.90 -5.38
N GLY A 11 -7.51 21.13 -6.59
CA GLY A 11 -7.67 22.40 -7.29
C GLY A 11 -9.13 22.72 -7.61
N GLY A 12 -9.90 21.71 -8.03
CA GLY A 12 -11.33 21.83 -8.31
C GLY A 12 -12.14 22.18 -7.07
N LEU A 13 -11.86 21.53 -5.93
CA LEU A 13 -12.51 21.85 -4.66
C LEU A 13 -12.15 23.25 -4.17
N PHE A 14 -10.90 23.69 -4.34
CA PHE A 14 -10.50 25.05 -4.01
C PHE A 14 -11.23 26.10 -4.87
N ALA A 15 -11.30 25.90 -6.19
CA ALA A 15 -12.05 26.77 -7.08
C ALA A 15 -13.55 26.80 -6.74
N ALA A 16 -14.14 25.63 -6.45
CA ALA A 16 -15.53 25.52 -6.01
C ALA A 16 -15.78 26.27 -4.70
N PHE A 17 -14.86 26.18 -3.74
CA PHE A 17 -14.94 26.93 -2.48
C PHE A 17 -14.92 28.45 -2.71
N VAL A 18 -14.02 28.95 -3.55
CA VAL A 18 -13.94 30.38 -3.89
C VAL A 18 -15.23 30.85 -4.58
N LEU A 19 -15.75 30.08 -5.55
CA LEU A 19 -17.00 30.40 -6.24
C LEU A 19 -18.21 30.35 -5.31
N LEU A 20 -18.25 29.40 -4.37
CA LEU A 20 -19.29 29.31 -3.36
C LEU A 20 -19.26 30.52 -2.42
N ALA A 21 -18.08 30.90 -1.93
CA ALA A 21 -17.90 32.07 -1.09
C ALA A 21 -18.36 33.34 -1.81
N PHE A 22 -17.92 33.53 -3.07
CA PHE A 22 -18.37 34.64 -3.91
C PHE A 22 -19.88 34.64 -4.14
N SER A 23 -20.46 33.46 -4.37
CA SER A 23 -21.92 33.30 -4.55
C SER A 23 -22.71 33.68 -3.31
N LEU A 24 -22.22 33.35 -2.11
CA LEU A 24 -22.85 33.69 -0.85
C LEU A 24 -22.78 35.20 -0.60
N LEU A 25 -21.62 35.82 -0.85
CA LEU A 25 -21.44 37.27 -0.72
C LEU A 25 -22.30 38.06 -1.72
N SER A 26 -22.48 37.54 -2.93
CA SER A 26 -23.25 38.20 -3.99
C SER A 26 -24.76 37.93 -3.91
N GLY A 27 -25.23 37.07 -3.00
CA GLY A 27 -26.63 36.65 -2.90
C GLY A 27 -27.17 35.87 -4.11
N LYS A 28 -26.30 35.41 -5.03
CA LYS A 28 -26.71 34.79 -6.30
C LYS A 28 -27.06 33.32 -6.12
N ALA A 29 -28.34 33.03 -5.85
CA ALA A 29 -28.82 31.66 -5.63
C ALA A 29 -28.55 30.69 -6.80
N TRP A 30 -28.55 31.19 -8.05
CA TRP A 30 -28.23 30.39 -9.23
C TRP A 30 -26.80 29.85 -9.21
N LEU A 31 -25.82 30.70 -8.90
CA LEU A 31 -24.41 30.30 -8.86
C LEU A 31 -24.15 29.29 -7.75
N ARG A 32 -24.80 29.46 -6.60
CA ARG A 32 -24.75 28.50 -5.48
C ARG A 32 -25.21 27.11 -5.90
N ASN A 33 -26.37 27.01 -6.53
CA ASN A 33 -26.92 25.73 -6.97
C ASN A 33 -26.05 25.08 -8.07
N PHE A 34 -25.47 25.89 -8.96
CA PHE A 34 -24.52 25.42 -9.96
C PHE A 34 -23.26 24.82 -9.32
N VAL A 35 -22.66 25.52 -8.34
CA VAL A 35 -21.48 25.03 -7.63
C VAL A 35 -21.78 23.73 -6.88
N PHE A 36 -22.90 23.65 -6.15
CA PHE A 36 -23.29 22.41 -5.47
C PHE A 36 -23.50 21.26 -6.45
N GLY A 37 -24.25 21.49 -7.54
CA GLY A 37 -24.46 20.47 -8.56
C GLY A 37 -23.14 19.97 -9.16
N GLY A 38 -22.24 20.90 -9.51
CA GLY A 38 -20.92 20.56 -10.05
C GLY A 38 -20.06 19.76 -9.08
N VAL A 39 -20.00 20.17 -7.81
CA VAL A 39 -19.25 19.43 -6.76
C VAL A 39 -19.84 18.04 -6.54
N THR A 40 -21.17 17.91 -6.48
CA THR A 40 -21.82 16.61 -6.31
C THR A 40 -21.49 15.67 -7.47
N ILE A 41 -21.61 16.14 -8.72
CA ILE A 41 -21.28 15.34 -9.91
C ILE A 41 -19.81 14.92 -9.88
N TRP A 42 -18.90 15.85 -9.55
CA TRP A 42 -17.46 15.55 -9.47
C TRP A 42 -17.15 14.50 -8.40
N LEU A 43 -17.73 14.62 -7.20
CA LEU A 43 -17.54 13.65 -6.13
C LEU A 43 -18.06 12.26 -6.49
N VAL A 44 -19.23 12.19 -7.13
CA VAL A 44 -19.79 10.91 -7.61
C VAL A 44 -18.88 10.29 -8.67
N PHE A 45 -18.40 11.09 -9.63
CA PHE A 45 -17.43 10.65 -10.64
C PHE A 45 -16.14 10.13 -10.02
N TYR A 46 -15.55 10.88 -9.09
CA TYR A 46 -14.31 10.50 -8.41
C TYR A 46 -14.48 9.22 -7.59
N ALA A 47 -15.59 9.08 -6.85
CA ALA A 47 -15.90 7.87 -6.11
C ALA A 47 -16.04 6.65 -7.04
N MET A 48 -16.76 6.79 -8.17
CA MET A 48 -16.88 5.72 -9.16
C MET A 48 -15.51 5.33 -9.75
N MET A 49 -14.63 6.30 -10.04
CA MET A 49 -13.29 5.99 -10.51
C MET A 49 -12.46 5.24 -9.45
N LEU A 50 -12.49 5.66 -8.19
CA LEU A 50 -11.77 4.97 -7.11
C LEU A 50 -12.25 3.53 -6.94
N VAL A 51 -13.57 3.31 -6.94
CA VAL A 51 -14.15 1.97 -6.88
C VAL A 51 -13.75 1.17 -8.11
N GLY A 52 -13.86 1.75 -9.31
CA GLY A 52 -13.47 1.08 -10.56
C GLY A 52 -12.01 0.64 -10.57
N PHE A 53 -11.09 1.53 -10.19
CA PHE A 53 -9.68 1.20 -10.08
C PHE A 53 -9.40 0.20 -8.96
N SER A 54 -10.13 0.25 -7.84
CA SER A 54 -9.99 -0.73 -6.76
C SER A 54 -10.44 -2.13 -7.20
N LEU A 55 -11.50 -2.23 -7.99
CA LEU A 55 -12.02 -3.50 -8.51
C LEU A 55 -11.16 -4.07 -9.64
N LEU A 56 -10.53 -3.20 -10.44
CA LEU A 56 -9.60 -3.58 -11.50
C LEU A 56 -8.15 -3.72 -11.02
N SER A 57 -7.89 -3.51 -9.73
CA SER A 57 -6.55 -3.65 -9.18
C SER A 57 -6.19 -5.12 -9.06
N GLU A 58 -5.23 -5.56 -9.86
CA GLU A 58 -4.68 -6.90 -9.77
C GLU A 58 -3.43 -6.93 -8.88
N GLU A 59 -3.27 -8.01 -8.12
CA GLU A 59 -2.02 -8.27 -7.42
C GLU A 59 -0.95 -8.73 -8.41
N LYS A 60 0.15 -7.99 -8.51
CA LYS A 60 1.30 -8.38 -9.31
C LYS A 60 2.17 -9.37 -8.54
N THR A 61 2.37 -10.57 -9.08
CA THR A 61 3.40 -11.49 -8.61
C THR A 61 4.77 -10.95 -8.98
N LEU A 62 5.61 -10.73 -7.98
CA LEU A 62 6.97 -10.23 -8.14
C LEU A 62 7.95 -11.40 -8.23
N ALA A 63 8.98 -11.25 -9.08
CA ALA A 63 10.06 -12.21 -9.15
C ALA A 63 10.95 -12.17 -7.87
N PRO A 64 11.73 -13.23 -7.57
CA PRO A 64 12.74 -13.16 -6.53
C PRO A 64 13.70 -11.97 -6.75
N ASN A 65 14.01 -11.24 -5.68
CA ASN A 65 14.78 -10.00 -5.64
C ASN A 65 14.10 -8.77 -6.29
N GLU A 66 12.87 -8.88 -6.79
CA GLU A 66 12.09 -7.72 -7.21
C GLU A 66 11.46 -7.04 -5.99
N ALA A 67 11.66 -5.74 -5.86
CA ALA A 67 11.20 -4.96 -4.71
C ALA A 67 9.72 -4.60 -4.84
N LYS A 68 8.96 -4.90 -3.78
CA LYS A 68 7.64 -4.33 -3.56
C LYS A 68 7.80 -3.00 -2.85
N GLU A 69 7.39 -1.92 -3.52
CA GLU A 69 7.39 -0.59 -2.94
C GLU A 69 6.11 -0.40 -2.13
N PHE A 70 6.23 0.11 -0.90
CA PHE A 70 5.11 0.51 -0.08
C PHE A 70 5.04 2.02 -0.07
N CYS A 71 4.03 2.58 -0.73
CA CYS A 71 3.67 3.97 -0.58
C CYS A 71 2.66 4.08 0.58
N GLY A 72 3.11 4.63 1.72
CA GLY A 72 2.21 5.03 2.80
C GLY A 72 1.35 6.25 2.42
N PHE A 73 0.65 6.84 3.40
CA PHE A 73 -0.18 8.03 3.18
C PHE A 73 0.65 9.19 2.60
N TYR A 74 0.52 9.30 1.29
CA TYR A 74 0.80 10.40 0.37
C TYR A 74 2.19 10.74 -0.15
N LEU A 75 3.34 10.45 0.47
CA LEU A 75 4.64 10.84 -0.16
C LEU A 75 5.88 10.00 0.19
N ASP A 76 5.76 8.99 1.05
CA ASP A 76 6.91 8.20 1.49
C ASP A 76 6.89 6.81 0.84
N CYS A 77 7.17 6.75 -0.48
CA CYS A 77 7.36 5.50 -1.24
C CYS A 77 8.76 4.91 -1.01
N HIS A 78 9.39 5.23 0.12
CA HIS A 78 10.78 4.87 0.33
C HIS A 78 10.96 3.50 0.96
N LEU A 79 9.91 2.85 1.45
CA LEU A 79 9.99 1.51 2.03
C LEU A 79 9.82 0.43 0.98
N HIS A 80 10.77 -0.50 0.95
CA HIS A 80 10.80 -1.60 0.00
C HIS A 80 10.91 -2.92 0.75
N THR A 81 10.24 -3.96 0.23
CA THR A 81 10.52 -5.34 0.65
C THR A 81 10.76 -6.23 -0.56
N ALA A 82 11.77 -7.08 -0.51
CA ALA A 82 12.05 -8.06 -1.55
C ALA A 82 12.30 -9.44 -0.95
N VAL A 83 11.72 -10.48 -1.55
CA VAL A 83 12.10 -11.87 -1.23
C VAL A 83 13.41 -12.17 -1.93
N THR A 84 14.48 -12.35 -1.18
CA THR A 84 15.84 -12.53 -1.73
C THR A 84 16.24 -13.99 -1.88
N ALA A 85 15.70 -14.86 -1.04
CA ALA A 85 15.93 -16.29 -1.10
C ALA A 85 14.78 -17.07 -0.51
N VAL A 86 14.53 -18.26 -1.06
CA VAL A 86 13.63 -19.27 -0.49
C VAL A 86 14.40 -20.59 -0.47
N ARG A 87 14.45 -21.25 0.68
CA ARG A 87 15.02 -22.60 0.80
C ARG A 87 14.10 -23.51 1.60
N LYS A 88 14.12 -24.79 1.25
CA LYS A 88 13.39 -25.84 1.97
C LYS A 88 14.35 -26.67 2.79
N THR A 89 13.92 -27.09 3.97
CA THR A 89 14.70 -28.03 4.80
C THR A 89 13.76 -28.85 5.67
N LYS A 90 14.14 -30.09 5.98
CA LYS A 90 13.39 -30.92 6.92
C LYS A 90 13.68 -30.56 8.38
N THR A 91 14.82 -29.93 8.63
CA THR A 91 15.29 -29.61 9.97
C THR A 91 15.80 -28.17 10.08
N ILE A 92 15.55 -27.54 11.23
CA ILE A 92 16.09 -26.23 11.62
C ILE A 92 16.52 -26.36 13.08
N GLY A 93 17.84 -26.22 13.35
CA GLY A 93 18.38 -26.54 14.67
C GLY A 93 18.01 -27.95 15.09
N ASP A 94 17.41 -28.08 16.28
CA ASP A 94 16.95 -29.36 16.83
C ASP A 94 15.50 -29.71 16.45
N LYS A 95 14.80 -28.83 15.72
CA LYS A 95 13.42 -29.08 15.25
C LYS A 95 13.44 -29.84 13.93
N THR A 96 12.57 -30.86 13.85
CA THR A 96 12.25 -31.58 12.62
C THR A 96 10.80 -31.31 12.23
N ALA A 97 10.59 -30.86 10.98
CA ALA A 97 9.26 -30.64 10.44
C ALA A 97 8.54 -31.97 10.19
N LYS A 98 7.21 -31.99 10.38
CA LYS A 98 6.36 -33.10 9.93
C LYS A 98 6.32 -33.22 8.40
N GLY A 99 6.60 -32.12 7.69
CA GLY A 99 6.80 -32.05 6.25
C GLY A 99 8.15 -31.37 5.95
N GLU A 100 8.11 -30.14 5.48
CA GLU A 100 9.29 -29.31 5.23
C GLU A 100 9.11 -27.91 5.83
N PHE A 101 10.18 -27.33 6.34
CA PHE A 101 10.25 -25.91 6.62
C PHE A 101 10.53 -25.13 5.33
N TYR A 102 9.79 -24.04 5.13
CA TYR A 102 10.04 -23.05 4.11
C TYR A 102 10.70 -21.83 4.76
N ILE A 103 11.98 -21.62 4.46
CA ILE A 103 12.73 -20.49 4.99
C ILE A 103 12.77 -19.41 3.91
N VAL A 104 12.03 -18.32 4.14
CA VAL A 104 11.91 -17.19 3.23
C VAL A 104 12.73 -16.02 3.78
N LYS A 105 13.76 -15.61 3.05
CA LYS A 105 14.57 -14.44 3.39
C LYS A 105 13.95 -13.20 2.76
N VAL A 106 13.43 -12.31 3.60
CA VAL A 106 12.86 -11.02 3.19
C VAL A 106 13.85 -9.92 3.52
N ASN A 107 14.26 -9.15 2.52
CA ASN A 107 15.02 -7.93 2.71
C ASN A 107 14.07 -6.75 2.82
N VAL A 108 14.21 -5.94 3.86
CA VAL A 108 13.42 -4.72 4.06
C VAL A 108 14.39 -3.55 4.12
N PHE A 109 14.21 -2.60 3.23
CA PHE A 109 15.13 -1.49 3.07
C PHE A 109 14.40 -0.20 2.75
N SER A 110 15.04 0.93 3.04
CA SER A 110 14.55 2.24 2.69
C SER A 110 15.51 2.95 1.74
N ASN A 111 14.98 3.61 0.70
CA ASN A 111 15.75 4.50 -0.17
C ASN A 111 15.47 6.00 0.14
N ALA A 112 15.00 6.30 1.35
CA ALA A 112 14.76 7.67 1.80
C ALA A 112 16.08 8.46 1.77
N LYS A 113 16.02 9.71 1.29
CA LYS A 113 17.20 10.60 1.24
C LYS A 113 17.78 10.90 2.62
N ASN A 114 16.95 10.84 3.67
CA ASN A 114 17.40 11.04 5.03
C ASN A 114 17.78 9.67 5.67
N PRO A 115 19.08 9.37 5.84
CA PRO A 115 19.52 8.09 6.39
C PRO A 115 19.19 7.93 7.88
N SER A 116 18.79 9.01 8.57
CA SER A 116 18.36 8.94 9.97
C SER A 116 16.94 8.38 10.14
N VAL A 117 16.19 8.19 9.05
CA VAL A 117 14.92 7.45 9.06
C VAL A 117 15.23 5.95 9.07
N ALA A 118 15.65 5.46 10.23
CA ALA A 118 15.84 4.04 10.46
C ALA A 118 14.47 3.36 10.45
N THR A 119 14.16 2.66 9.36
CA THR A 119 12.94 1.88 9.23
C THR A 119 13.13 0.53 9.91
N ARG A 120 12.49 0.35 11.06
CA ARG A 120 12.42 -0.94 11.75
C ARG A 120 11.02 -1.48 11.63
N LEU A 121 10.89 -2.73 11.18
CA LEU A 121 9.63 -3.43 11.24
C LEU A 121 9.28 -3.71 12.70
N VAL A 122 8.15 -3.18 13.16
CA VAL A 122 7.59 -3.47 14.48
C VAL A 122 6.57 -4.59 14.32
N GLY A 123 6.96 -5.82 14.68
CA GLY A 123 6.08 -6.98 14.63
C GLY A 123 5.56 -7.33 13.22
N PRO A 124 6.45 -7.57 12.23
CA PRO A 124 6.01 -7.94 10.89
C PRO A 124 5.23 -9.25 10.93
N THR A 125 4.00 -9.22 10.43
CA THR A 125 3.19 -10.42 10.20
C THR A 125 3.43 -10.89 8.77
N ALA A 126 3.87 -12.12 8.62
CA ALA A 126 4.13 -12.74 7.33
C ALA A 126 3.60 -14.17 7.32
N SER A 127 3.10 -14.59 6.16
CA SER A 127 2.61 -15.94 5.91
C SER A 127 2.98 -16.38 4.51
N VAL A 128 3.13 -17.68 4.32
CA VAL A 128 3.28 -18.30 3.00
C VAL A 128 1.93 -18.90 2.62
N GLN A 129 1.50 -18.71 1.38
CA GLN A 129 0.31 -19.35 0.84
C GLN A 129 0.71 -20.32 -0.26
N ASP A 130 0.15 -21.53 -0.26
CA ASP A 130 0.34 -22.49 -1.36
C ASP A 130 -0.72 -22.32 -2.47
N GLU A 131 -0.56 -23.05 -3.57
CA GLU A 131 -1.48 -23.02 -4.71
C GLU A 131 -2.91 -23.48 -4.37
N ALA A 132 -3.07 -24.29 -3.32
CA ALA A 132 -4.37 -24.72 -2.82
C ALA A 132 -5.03 -23.68 -1.89
N GLY A 133 -4.34 -22.56 -1.63
CA GLY A 133 -4.82 -21.48 -0.78
C GLY A 133 -4.56 -21.67 0.71
N ASN A 134 -3.85 -22.72 1.12
CA ASN A 134 -3.52 -22.94 2.53
C ASN A 134 -2.49 -21.92 3.01
N ILE A 135 -2.74 -21.34 4.18
CA ILE A 135 -1.90 -20.29 4.76
C ILE A 135 -1.03 -20.92 5.87
N TYR A 136 0.28 -20.79 5.71
CA TYR A 136 1.29 -21.23 6.68
C TYR A 136 1.86 -20.01 7.40
N LEU A 137 1.65 -19.97 8.72
CA LEU A 137 2.15 -18.91 9.58
C LEU A 137 3.61 -19.14 9.97
N ARG A 138 4.27 -18.06 10.34
CA ARG A 138 5.65 -18.04 10.86
C ARG A 138 5.77 -18.86 12.15
N ASP A 139 6.65 -19.87 12.16
CA ASP A 139 7.08 -20.58 13.37
C ASP A 139 8.24 -19.80 14.02
N THR A 140 7.91 -18.94 14.99
CA THR A 140 8.87 -18.07 15.67
C THR A 140 9.90 -18.83 16.48
N GLU A 141 9.55 -20.01 17.00
CA GLU A 141 10.46 -20.86 17.75
C GLU A 141 11.49 -21.50 16.81
N ALA A 142 11.05 -22.08 15.68
CA ALA A 142 11.96 -22.63 14.67
C ALA A 142 12.90 -21.56 14.10
N GLU A 143 12.38 -20.34 13.87
CA GLU A 143 13.18 -19.23 13.37
C GLU A 143 14.27 -18.78 14.34
N SER A 144 14.07 -18.91 15.65
CA SER A 144 15.09 -18.53 16.65
C SER A 144 16.39 -19.34 16.55
N PHE A 145 16.33 -20.53 15.93
CA PHE A 145 17.52 -21.35 15.63
C PHE A 145 18.22 -20.96 14.33
N LEU A 146 17.64 -20.06 13.52
CA LEU A 146 18.32 -19.53 12.35
C LEU A 146 19.36 -18.49 12.77
N PRO A 147 20.52 -18.44 12.11
CA PRO A 147 21.50 -17.39 12.36
C PRO A 147 20.86 -16.03 12.08
N THR A 148 20.92 -15.12 13.06
CA THR A 148 20.60 -13.71 12.85
C THR A 148 21.55 -13.15 11.79
N ALA A 149 20.96 -12.53 10.76
CA ALA A 149 21.70 -11.86 9.69
C ALA A 149 22.37 -10.57 10.18
#